data_AF-A0A817ZXH9-F1
#
_entry.id   AF-A0A817ZXH9-F1
#
_cell.length_a   1.000
_cell.length_b   1.000
_cell.length_c   1.000
_cell.angle_alpha   90.00
_cell.angle_beta   90.00
_cell.angle_gamma   90.00
#
_symmetry.space_group_name_H-M   'P 1'
#
loop_
_entity.id
_entity.type
_entity.pdbx_description
1 polymer ?
#
loop_
_entity_poly.entity_id
_entity_poly.type
_entity_poly.pdbx_seq_one_letter_code
_entity_poly.pdbx_strand_id
1 'polypeptide(L)'
;MMPKRDKVQLAYLYFIPKPHKGGTPLRSIVSSMNMPTTGISKFLDKIIRSIFHKAARSITITDGVDLIQRLEAYTTNECLKSKTYLYTILAQEESLDILIEFLVQHG
;
A
#
# COMPACT_ATOMS: atom_id res chain seq x y z
N MET A 1 24.09 -1.94 4.29
CA MET A 1 24.32 -3.39 4.08
C MET A 1 24.35 -3.64 2.58
N MET A 2 25.50 -4.04 2.02
CA MET A 2 25.59 -4.34 0.59
C MET A 2 24.82 -5.64 0.28
N PRO A 3 24.04 -5.70 -0.82
CA PRO A 3 23.36 -6.93 -1.22
C PRO A 3 24.38 -7.99 -1.62
N LYS A 4 24.19 -9.21 -1.10
CA LYS A 4 25.00 -10.38 -1.45
C LYS A 4 24.71 -10.77 -2.90
N ARG A 5 25.70 -10.65 -3.79
CA ARG A 5 25.53 -10.79 -5.26
C ARG A 5 24.93 -12.15 -5.67
N ASP A 6 25.28 -13.20 -4.93
CA ASP A 6 24.76 -14.57 -5.06
C ASP A 6 23.28 -14.72 -4.69
N LYS A 7 22.70 -13.73 -4.01
CA LYS A 7 21.30 -13.72 -3.58
C LYS A 7 20.43 -12.75 -4.36
N VAL A 8 21.00 -11.95 -5.27
CA VAL A 8 20.23 -10.97 -6.04
C VAL A 8 19.57 -11.67 -7.22
N GLN A 9 18.25 -11.54 -7.35
CA GLN A 9 17.48 -12.04 -8.49
C GLN A 9 16.85 -10.88 -9.26
N LEU A 10 16.70 -11.08 -10.58
CA LEU A 10 15.92 -10.17 -11.42
C LEU A 10 14.44 -10.27 -11.06
N ALA A 11 13.70 -9.19 -11.32
CA ALA A 11 12.25 -9.18 -11.20
C ALA A 11 11.65 -10.30 -12.06
N TYR A 12 10.79 -11.13 -11.47
CA TYR A 12 10.09 -12.19 -12.20
C TYR A 12 8.60 -11.88 -12.29
N LEU A 13 8.05 -11.96 -13.50
CA LEU A 13 6.62 -11.82 -13.75
C LEU A 13 5.94 -13.18 -13.61
N TYR A 14 4.97 -13.29 -12.71
CA TYR A 14 4.11 -14.46 -12.60
C TYR A 14 2.63 -14.06 -12.63
N PHE A 15 1.75 -15.05 -12.78
CA PHE A 15 0.33 -14.81 -12.98
C PHE A 15 -0.50 -15.54 -11.92
N ILE A 16 -1.46 -14.84 -11.33
CA ILE A 16 -2.43 -15.41 -10.39
C ILE A 16 -3.79 -15.55 -11.11
N PRO A 17 -4.45 -16.73 -11.07
CA PRO A 17 -5.77 -16.91 -11.65
C PRO A 17 -6.83 -15.93 -11.11
N LYS A 18 -7.66 -15.43 -12.02
CA LYS A 18 -8.87 -14.62 -11.81
C LYS A 18 -10.07 -15.34 -12.43
N PRO A 19 -10.54 -16.44 -11.82
CA PRO A 19 -11.62 -17.24 -12.41
C PRO A 19 -12.94 -16.47 -12.55
N HIS A 20 -13.12 -15.39 -11.79
CA HIS A 20 -14.32 -14.54 -11.80
C HIS A 20 -14.35 -13.47 -12.90
N LYS A 21 -13.31 -13.33 -13.75
CA LYS A 21 -13.26 -12.30 -14.80
C LYS A 21 -13.10 -12.91 -16.19
N GLY A 22 -14.20 -12.93 -16.96
CA GLY A 22 -14.18 -13.38 -18.36
C GLY A 22 -13.21 -12.57 -19.22
N GLY A 23 -12.48 -13.23 -20.13
CA GLY A 23 -11.54 -12.60 -21.06
C GLY A 23 -10.20 -12.12 -20.47
N THR A 24 -10.05 -12.09 -19.13
CA THR A 24 -8.77 -11.79 -18.48
C THR A 24 -8.58 -12.70 -17.26
N PRO A 25 -8.27 -13.99 -17.50
CA PRO A 25 -8.29 -15.00 -16.45
C PRO A 25 -7.09 -14.92 -15.51
N LEU A 26 -6.17 -13.96 -15.69
CA LEU A 26 -4.92 -13.86 -14.95
C LEU A 26 -4.69 -12.43 -14.46
N ARG A 27 -4.16 -12.29 -13.23
CA ARG A 27 -3.55 -11.07 -12.70
C ARG A 27 -2.04 -11.21 -12.80
N SER A 28 -1.39 -10.38 -13.60
CA SER A 28 0.07 -10.27 -13.58
C SER A 28 0.54 -9.73 -12.23
N ILE A 29 1.60 -10.32 -11.69
CA ILE A 29 2.29 -9.89 -10.48
C ILE A 29 3.79 -9.85 -10.79
N VAL A 30 4.43 -8.75 -10.42
CA VAL A 30 5.89 -8.62 -10.46
C VAL A 30 6.41 -9.00 -9.07
N SER A 31 7.16 -10.10 -8.99
CA SER A 31 7.81 -10.51 -7.75
C SER A 31 8.96 -9.57 -7.43
N SER A 32 8.94 -9.00 -6.22
CA SER A 32 10.03 -8.19 -5.68
C SER A 32 10.98 -8.96 -4.76
N MET A 33 10.83 -10.28 -4.70
CA MET A 33 11.64 -11.15 -3.85
C MET A 33 13.10 -11.11 -4.29
N ASN A 34 14.01 -10.89 -3.34
CA ASN A 34 15.46 -10.87 -3.57
C ASN A 34 15.95 -9.85 -4.61
N MET A 35 15.15 -8.82 -4.91
CA MET A 35 15.54 -7.78 -5.84
C MET A 35 16.55 -6.80 -5.21
N PRO A 36 17.48 -6.25 -6.00
CA PRO A 36 18.41 -5.24 -5.48
C PRO A 36 17.67 -3.97 -5.05
N THR A 37 16.50 -3.69 -5.64
CA THR A 37 15.65 -2.55 -5.33
C THR A 37 14.90 -2.69 -4.00
N THR A 38 14.83 -3.88 -3.38
CA THR A 38 14.16 -4.06 -2.08
C THR A 38 14.76 -3.16 -1.00
N GLY A 39 16.08 -2.91 -1.05
CA GLY A 39 16.75 -1.98 -0.13
C GLY A 39 16.26 -0.55 -0.31
N ILE A 40 16.10 -0.11 -1.56
CA ILE A 40 15.55 1.21 -1.91
C ILE A 40 14.10 1.30 -1.45
N SER A 41 13.28 0.28 -1.70
CA SER A 41 11.88 0.26 -1.25
C SER A 41 11.76 0.38 0.27
N LYS A 42 12.59 -0.33 1.04
CA LYS A 42 12.60 -0.22 2.51
C LYS A 42 13.07 1.15 3.00
N PHE A 43 14.05 1.74 2.32
CA PHE A 43 14.52 3.08 2.62
C PHE A 43 13.44 4.13 2.35
N LEU A 44 12.78 4.05 1.19
CA LEU A 44 11.66 4.92 0.83
C LEU A 44 10.49 4.74 1.80
N ASP A 45 10.13 3.50 2.15
CA ASP A 45 9.08 3.21 3.16
C ASP A 45 9.37 3.93 4.48
N LYS A 46 10.63 3.93 4.94
CA LYS A 46 11.02 4.63 6.17
C LYS A 46 10.82 6.15 6.07
N ILE A 47 11.10 6.75 4.92
CA ILE A 47 10.92 8.20 4.70
C ILE A 47 9.43 8.54 4.64
N ILE A 48 8.67 7.83 3.80
CA ILE A 48 7.25 8.14 3.57
C ILE A 48 6.35 7.70 4.74
N ARG A 49 6.85 6.87 5.67
CA ARG A 49 6.06 6.42 6.82
C ARG A 49 5.56 7.55 7.70
N SER A 50 6.36 8.60 7.88
CA SER A 50 5.96 9.79 8.64
C SER A 50 4.77 10.48 7.98
N ILE A 51 4.80 10.60 6.65
CA ILE A 51 3.71 11.13 5.83
C ILE A 51 2.44 10.29 6.03
N PHE A 52 2.56 8.96 5.93
CA PHE A 52 1.46 8.04 6.18
C PHE A 52 0.86 8.21 7.58
N HIS A 53 1.71 8.31 8.61
CA HIS A 53 1.26 8.45 9.99
C HIS A 53 0.50 9.76 10.22
N LYS A 54 0.92 10.85 9.58
CA LYS A 54 0.27 12.16 9.70
C LYS A 54 -1.05 12.24 8.92
N ALA A 55 -1.05 11.79 7.67
CA ALA A 55 -2.16 12.04 6.76
C ALA A 55 -3.20 10.91 6.67
N ALA A 56 -2.78 9.66 6.85
CA ALA A 56 -3.61 8.51 6.48
C ALA A 56 -3.87 7.51 7.61
N ARG A 57 -3.15 7.58 8.74
CA ARG A 57 -3.28 6.56 9.80
C ARG A 57 -4.67 6.48 10.42
N SER A 58 -5.35 7.61 10.57
CA SER A 58 -6.70 7.68 11.16
C SER A 58 -7.75 7.01 10.28
N ILE A 59 -7.58 7.05 8.96
CA ILE A 59 -8.53 6.48 7.98
C ILE A 59 -8.08 5.11 7.45
N THR A 60 -6.83 4.72 7.69
CA THR A 60 -6.28 3.44 7.23
C THR A 60 -6.38 2.38 8.32
N ILE A 61 -6.95 1.24 7.94
CA ILE A 61 -6.94 0.00 8.72
C ILE A 61 -5.59 -0.67 8.51
N THR A 62 -4.82 -0.87 9.59
CA THR A 62 -3.47 -1.44 9.52
C THR A 62 -3.42 -2.94 9.71
N ASP A 63 -4.40 -3.50 10.41
CA ASP A 63 -4.46 -4.92 10.77
C ASP A 63 -5.90 -5.35 11.08
N GLY A 64 -6.08 -6.66 11.24
CA GLY A 64 -7.40 -7.25 11.49
C GLY A 64 -7.99 -6.87 12.86
N VAL A 65 -7.16 -6.61 13.87
CA VAL A 65 -7.67 -6.24 15.21
C VAL A 65 -8.20 -4.80 15.18
N ASP A 66 -7.44 -3.87 14.58
CA ASP A 66 -7.86 -2.49 14.31
C ASP A 66 -9.16 -2.44 13.49
N LEU A 67 -9.32 -3.35 12.51
CA LEU A 67 -10.57 -3.47 11.76
C LEU A 67 -11.75 -3.86 12.66
N ILE A 68 -11.63 -4.93 13.44
CA ILE A 68 -12.73 -5.45 14.26
C ILE A 68 -13.15 -4.39 15.29
N GLN A 69 -12.19 -3.77 15.98
CA GLN A 69 -12.47 -2.72 16.96
C GLN A 69 -13.24 -1.54 16.36
N ARG A 70 -12.84 -1.10 15.15
CA ARG A 70 -13.55 -0.01 14.45
C ARG A 70 -14.95 -0.46 14.02
N LEU A 71 -15.10 -1.67 13.50
CA LEU A 71 -16.39 -2.22 13.09
C LEU A 71 -17.35 -2.31 14.28
N GLU A 72 -16.88 -2.76 15.45
CA GLU A 72 -17.67 -2.78 16.69
C GLU A 72 -18.21 -1.39 17.03
N ALA A 73 -17.35 -0.37 16.99
CA ALA A 73 -17.75 1.03 17.20
C ALA A 73 -18.75 1.53 16.14
N TYR A 74 -18.66 1.06 14.88
CA TYR A 74 -19.62 1.42 13.83
C TYR A 74 -20.97 0.71 13.98
N THR A 75 -20.99 -0.56 14.42
CA THR A 75 -22.24 -1.29 14.70
C THR A 75 -23.04 -0.63 15.82
N THR A 76 -22.38 -0.08 16.84
CA THR A 76 -23.05 0.69 17.90
C THR A 76 -23.70 1.98 17.39
N ASN A 77 -23.24 2.51 16.26
CA ASN A 77 -23.70 3.77 15.67
C ASN A 77 -24.61 3.60 14.43
N GLU A 78 -25.05 2.38 14.12
CA GLU A 78 -25.92 2.02 12.97
C GLU A 78 -25.47 2.54 11.58
N CYS A 79 -24.18 2.83 11.39
CA CYS A 79 -23.70 3.61 10.24
C CYS A 79 -22.84 2.80 9.24
N LEU A 80 -23.12 1.50 9.08
CA LEU A 80 -22.43 0.66 8.08
C LEU A 80 -22.96 0.94 6.68
N LYS A 81 -22.46 2.01 6.06
CA LYS A 81 -22.65 2.26 4.62
C LYS A 81 -21.48 1.64 3.86
N SER A 82 -21.75 0.57 3.12
CA SER A 82 -20.77 -0.02 2.19
C SER A 82 -20.37 1.02 1.15
N LYS A 83 -19.13 1.51 1.22
CA LYS A 83 -18.50 2.32 0.17
C LYS A 83 -17.31 1.55 -0.36
N THR A 84 -17.44 1.02 -1.57
CA THR A 84 -16.39 0.26 -2.25
C THR A 84 -15.51 1.22 -3.05
N TYR A 85 -14.46 1.77 -2.44
CA TYR A 85 -13.40 2.45 -3.17
C TYR A 85 -12.18 1.52 -3.23
N LEU A 86 -12.01 0.87 -4.37
CA LEU A 86 -10.85 0.01 -4.64
C LEU A 86 -9.65 0.87 -5.05
N TYR A 87 -8.46 0.27 -4.94
CA TYR A 87 -7.09 0.78 -5.20
C TYR A 87 -6.83 1.51 -6.54
N THR A 88 -7.85 1.82 -7.32
CA THR A 88 -7.79 2.47 -8.63
C THR A 88 -8.13 3.96 -8.60
N ILE A 89 -8.70 4.48 -7.52
CA ILE A 89 -8.95 5.92 -7.35
C ILE A 89 -7.92 6.44 -6.34
N LEU A 90 -6.76 6.83 -6.83
CA LEU A 90 -5.76 7.54 -6.03
C LEU A 90 -6.14 9.01 -6.02
N ALA A 91 -6.31 9.62 -4.85
CA ALA A 91 -6.50 11.06 -4.71
C ALA A 91 -5.17 11.76 -5.03
N GLN A 92 -4.87 11.91 -6.33
CA GLN A 92 -3.57 12.37 -6.81
C GLN A 92 -3.25 13.79 -6.33
N GLU A 93 -4.21 14.72 -6.38
CA GLU A 93 -4.01 16.11 -5.97
C GLU A 93 -3.71 16.21 -4.47
N GLU A 94 -4.57 15.64 -3.61
CA GLU A 94 -4.34 15.63 -2.16
C GLU A 94 -3.01 14.95 -1.79
N SER A 95 -2.65 13.88 -2.49
CA SER A 95 -1.38 13.18 -2.27
C SER A 95 -0.17 14.05 -2.63
N LEU A 96 -0.28 14.87 -3.68
CA LEU A 96 0.77 15.80 -4.11
C LEU A 96 0.92 16.94 -3.10
N ASP A 97 -0.17 17.52 -2.61
CA ASP A 97 -0.13 18.59 -1.62
C ASP A 97 0.55 18.15 -0.32
N ILE A 98 0.19 16.95 0.17
CA ILE A 98 0.81 16.33 1.34
C ILE A 98 2.31 16.10 1.11
N LEU A 99 2.69 15.65 -0.08
CA LEU A 99 4.10 15.42 -0.42
C LEU A 99 4.88 16.73 -0.49
N ILE A 100 4.31 17.78 -1.10
CA ILE A 100 4.92 19.11 -1.17
C ILE A 100 5.15 19.65 0.24
N GLU A 101 4.13 19.58 1.11
CA GLU A 101 4.26 20.02 2.51
C GLU A 101 5.40 19.28 3.23
N PHE A 102 5.48 17.96 3.05
CA PHE A 102 6.55 17.15 3.63
C PHE A 102 7.94 17.57 3.14
N LEU A 103 8.08 17.79 1.83
CA LEU A 103 9.35 18.22 1.22
C LEU A 103 9.75 19.63 1.64
N VAL A 104 8.81 20.56 1.81
CA VAL A 104 9.10 21.90 2.36
C VAL A 104 9.62 21.82 3.80
N GLN A 105 9.16 20.85 4.58
CA GLN A 105 9.57 20.69 5.98
C GLN A 105 10.91 19.95 6.16
N HIS A 106 11.32 19.09 5.22
CA HIS A 106 12.43 18.14 5.40
C HIS A 106 13.44 18.07 4.24
N GLY A 107 13.19 18.75 3.12
CA GLY A 107 14.06 18.81 1.94
C GLY A 107 15.05 19.97 2.00
#